data_AF-A0ABD7S4N5-F1
#
_entry.id   AF-A0ABD7S4N5-F1
#
_cell.length_a   1.000
_cell.length_b   1.000
_cell.length_c   1.000
_cell.angle_alpha   90.00
_cell.angle_beta   90.00
_cell.angle_gamma   90.00
#
_symmetry.space_group_name_H-M   'P 1'
#
loop_
_entity.id
_entity.type
_entity.pdbx_description
1 polymer ?
#
loop_
_entity_poly.entity_id
_entity_poly.type
_entity_poly.pdbx_seq_one_letter_code
_entity_poly.pdbx_strand_id
1 'polypeptide(L)'
;QTKKGNQWYFGMKAHIGVDEFSGLVHHVHCTAANVADVTVMHTLLHGKEDSVFGDSGYTGADKREELQDCEAAFFIAARPSTIQ
;
A
#
# COMPACT_ATOMS: atom_id res chain seq x y z
N GLN A 1 -17.49 4.44 1.80
CA GLN A 1 -18.21 4.48 0.50
C GLN A 1 -17.29 5.07 -0.55
N THR A 2 -17.25 4.47 -1.74
CA THR A 2 -16.37 4.92 -2.84
C THR A 2 -17.24 5.37 -4.01
N LYS A 3 -16.85 6.46 -4.69
CA LYS A 3 -17.58 6.99 -5.84
C LYS A 3 -16.83 6.67 -7.13
N LYS A 4 -17.46 5.92 -8.04
CA LYS A 4 -16.90 5.59 -9.36
C LYS A 4 -17.93 5.92 -10.43
N GLY A 5 -17.56 6.68 -11.46
CA GLY A 5 -18.48 7.04 -12.55
C GLY A 5 -19.76 7.74 -12.08
N ASN A 6 -19.66 8.57 -11.04
CA ASN A 6 -20.78 9.24 -10.36
C ASN A 6 -21.73 8.35 -9.54
N GLN A 7 -21.50 7.04 -9.46
CA GLN A 7 -22.26 6.10 -8.63
C GLN A 7 -21.53 5.80 -7.31
N TRP A 8 -22.29 5.66 -6.23
CA TRP A 8 -21.77 5.26 -4.91
C TRP A 8 -21.77 3.74 -4.75
N TYR A 9 -20.66 3.22 -4.25
CA TYR A 9 -20.48 1.81 -3.94
C TYR A 9 -20.09 1.61 -2.48
N PHE A 10 -20.63 0.55 -1.91
CA PHE A 10 -20.11 -0.03 -0.68
C PHE A 10 -19.16 -1.17 -1.05
N GLY A 11 -18.07 -1.29 -0.31
CA GLY A 11 -17.09 -2.32 -0.56
C GLY A 11 -16.05 -2.37 0.54
N MET A 12 -15.26 -3.44 0.48
CA MET A 12 -14.11 -3.68 1.32
C MET A 12 -12.90 -3.89 0.40
N LYS A 13 -11.72 -3.53 0.88
CA LYS A 13 -10.44 -3.88 0.24
C LYS A 13 -9.58 -4.66 1.23
N ALA A 14 -8.84 -5.62 0.71
CA ALA A 14 -7.84 -6.37 1.46
C ALA A 14 -6.46 -5.93 0.99
N HIS A 15 -5.62 -5.56 1.94
CA HIS A 15 -4.23 -5.20 1.76
C HIS A 15 -3.39 -6.37 2.26
N ILE A 16 -2.39 -6.80 1.47
CA ILE A 16 -1.65 -8.03 1.74
C ILE A 16 -0.15 -7.71 1.72
N GLY A 17 0.55 -8.02 2.81
CA GLY A 17 2.01 -8.01 2.89
C GLY A 17 2.54 -9.40 2.53
N VAL A 18 3.47 -9.44 1.59
CA VAL A 18 4.06 -10.67 1.04
C VAL A 18 5.58 -10.57 1.11
N ASP A 19 6.22 -11.61 1.60
CA ASP A 19 7.68 -11.73 1.60
C ASP A 19 8.21 -11.84 0.17
N GLU A 20 9.20 -11.03 -0.17
CA GLU A 20 9.67 -10.87 -1.55
C GLU A 20 10.32 -12.15 -2.13
N PHE A 21 10.94 -12.98 -1.28
CA PHE A 21 11.71 -14.14 -1.73
C PHE A 21 10.88 -15.42 -1.77
N SER A 22 10.13 -15.68 -0.70
CA SER A 22 9.33 -16.89 -0.53
C SER A 22 7.93 -16.78 -1.12
N GLY A 23 7.42 -15.55 -1.31
CA GLY A 23 6.03 -15.31 -1.72
C GLY A 23 5.02 -15.62 -0.62
N LEU A 24 5.46 -15.81 0.62
CA LEU A 24 4.57 -16.09 1.75
C LEU A 24 3.86 -14.82 2.21
N VAL A 25 2.55 -14.93 2.38
CA VAL A 25 1.74 -13.89 3.01
C VAL A 25 2.06 -13.85 4.50
N HIS A 26 2.46 -12.69 5.00
CA HIS A 26 2.73 -12.48 6.43
C HIS A 26 1.74 -11.52 7.09
N HIS A 27 1.10 -10.61 6.33
CA HIS A 27 0.06 -9.71 6.84
C HIS A 27 -1.14 -9.64 5.90
N VAL A 28 -2.33 -9.52 6.49
CA VAL A 28 -3.57 -9.17 5.79
C VAL A 28 -4.30 -8.13 6.63
N HIS A 29 -4.60 -6.98 6.04
CA HIS A 29 -5.39 -5.94 6.66
C HIS A 29 -6.58 -5.59 5.78
N CYS A 30 -7.80 -5.60 6.33
CA CYS A 30 -9.02 -5.30 5.60
C CYS A 30 -9.58 -3.95 6.02
N THR A 31 -9.90 -3.10 5.06
CA THR A 31 -10.48 -1.78 5.30
C THR A 31 -11.72 -1.55 4.42
N ALA A 32 -12.51 -0.54 4.79
CA ALA A 32 -13.57 -0.07 3.89
C ALA A 32 -12.95 0.47 2.60
N ALA A 33 -13.62 0.27 1.46
CA ALA A 33 -13.08 0.59 0.13
C ALA A 33 -12.76 2.09 -0.10
N ASN A 34 -13.11 2.98 0.82
CA ASN A 34 -12.77 4.41 0.77
C ASN A 34 -11.48 4.78 1.50
N VAL A 35 -10.87 3.85 2.23
CA VAL A 35 -9.57 4.07 2.87
C VAL A 35 -8.50 4.12 1.79
N ALA A 36 -7.62 5.11 1.87
CA ALA A 36 -6.53 5.28 0.92
C ALA A 36 -5.42 4.25 1.17
N ASP A 37 -4.90 3.63 0.13
CA ASP A 37 -3.95 2.52 0.27
C ASP A 37 -2.66 2.97 0.98
N VAL A 38 -2.18 4.17 0.66
CA VAL A 38 -1.03 4.83 1.31
C VAL A 38 -1.15 4.93 2.84
N THR A 39 -2.36 4.94 3.43
CA THR A 39 -2.52 5.00 4.90
C THR A 39 -2.34 3.66 5.59
N VAL A 40 -2.41 2.56 4.83
CA VAL A 40 -2.43 1.21 5.37
C VAL A 40 -1.06 0.54 5.31
N MET A 41 -0.13 1.06 4.50
CA MET A 41 1.15 0.44 4.21
C MET A 41 1.94 0.02 5.46
N HIS A 42 2.00 0.86 6.49
CA HIS A 42 2.71 0.55 7.74
C HIS A 42 2.20 -0.71 8.45
N THR A 43 0.92 -1.05 8.29
CA THR A 43 0.32 -2.27 8.88
C THR A 43 0.72 -3.54 8.15
N LEU A 44 1.27 -3.41 6.94
CA LEU A 44 1.65 -4.52 6.08
C LEU A 44 3.13 -4.88 6.22
N LEU A 45 3.89 -4.07 6.96
CA LEU A 45 5.32 -4.26 7.13
C LEU A 45 5.64 -4.95 8.46
N HIS A 46 6.68 -5.79 8.46
CA HIS A 46 7.17 -6.47 9.67
C HIS A 46 8.39 -5.79 10.31
N GLY A 47 8.87 -4.68 9.72
CA GLY A 47 9.95 -3.83 10.23
C GLY A 47 11.36 -4.40 10.03
N LYS A 48 11.55 -5.37 9.14
CA LYS A 48 12.86 -5.96 8.78
C LYS A 48 13.13 -5.96 7.27
N GLU A 49 12.27 -5.30 6.52
CA GLU A 49 12.35 -5.20 5.07
C GLU A 49 13.53 -4.33 4.69
N ASP A 50 14.30 -4.79 3.70
CA ASP A 50 15.33 -3.97 3.05
C ASP A 50 14.74 -3.23 1.85
N SER A 51 13.74 -3.83 1.20
CA SER A 51 13.05 -3.29 0.04
C SER A 51 11.55 -3.48 0.18
N VAL A 52 10.75 -2.49 -0.23
CA VAL A 52 9.30 -2.54 -0.22
C VAL A 52 8.75 -2.20 -1.59
N PHE A 53 7.95 -3.11 -2.14
CA PHE A 53 7.32 -2.96 -3.45
C PHE A 53 5.83 -2.68 -3.29
N GLY A 54 5.30 -1.76 -4.10
CA GLY A 54 3.89 -1.42 -4.05
C GLY A 54 3.38 -0.84 -5.37
N ASP A 55 2.06 -0.84 -5.54
CA ASP A 55 1.43 -0.20 -6.68
C ASP A 55 1.26 1.32 -6.47
N SER A 56 0.85 2.01 -7.53
CA SER A 56 0.68 3.48 -7.54
C SER A 56 -0.34 4.05 -6.52
N GLY A 57 -1.17 3.20 -5.91
CA GLY A 57 -2.01 3.56 -4.76
C GLY A 57 -1.22 3.91 -3.50
N TYR A 58 0.02 3.44 -3.40
CA TYR A 58 0.93 3.68 -2.27
C TYR A 58 1.93 4.82 -2.52
N THR A 59 1.78 5.60 -3.59
CA THR A 59 2.67 6.73 -3.87
C THR A 59 2.70 7.71 -2.69
N GLY A 60 3.91 7.96 -2.16
CA GLY A 60 4.15 8.85 -1.02
C GLY A 60 4.06 8.17 0.34
N ALA A 61 3.98 6.83 0.41
CA ALA A 61 4.03 6.08 1.66
C ALA A 61 5.34 6.33 2.43
N ASP A 62 6.47 6.44 1.73
CA ASP A 62 7.80 6.73 2.26
C ASP A 62 7.86 8.03 3.08
N LYS A 63 6.95 8.97 2.82
CA LYS A 63 6.94 10.29 3.47
C LYS A 63 6.05 10.35 4.71
N ARG A 64 5.36 9.25 5.05
CA ARG A 64 4.44 9.23 6.19
C ARG A 64 5.21 9.10 7.49
N GLU A 65 4.70 9.77 8.52
CA GLU A 65 5.25 9.71 9.88
C GLU A 65 5.36 8.26 10.39
N GLU A 66 4.37 7.43 10.09
CA GLU A 66 4.30 6.01 10.46
C GLU A 66 5.43 5.15 9.86
N LEU A 67 6.13 5.66 8.83
CA LEU A 67 7.19 4.96 8.09
C LEU A 67 8.52 5.71 8.12
N GLN A 68 8.65 6.78 8.91
CA GLN A 68 9.89 7.57 8.96
C GLN A 68 11.09 6.76 9.49
N ASP A 69 10.85 5.84 10.42
CA ASP A 69 11.88 4.96 10.98
C ASP A 69 12.12 3.71 10.12
N CYS A 70 11.43 3.58 8.98
CA CYS A 70 11.63 2.47 8.06
C CYS A 70 12.80 2.77 7.13
N GLU A 71 13.92 2.08 7.31
CA GLU A 71 15.13 2.24 6.48
C GLU A 71 15.04 1.53 5.12
N ALA A 72 13.91 0.88 4.82
CA ALA A 72 13.72 0.13 3.58
C ALA A 72 13.67 1.04 2.34
N ALA A 73 14.17 0.55 1.21
CA ALA A 73 14.02 1.21 -0.08
C ALA A 73 12.60 1.01 -0.65
N PHE A 74 11.91 2.10 -1.00
CA PHE A 74 10.55 2.04 -1.54
C PHE A 74 10.53 2.05 -3.08
N PHE A 75 9.98 0.99 -3.66
CA PHE A 75 9.78 0.81 -5.10
C PHE A 75 8.29 0.84 -5.43
N ILE A 76 7.75 2.04 -5.60
CA ILE A 76 6.33 2.25 -5.89
C ILE A 76 6.11 2.44 -7.39
N ALA A 77 5.24 1.64 -7.98
CA ALA A 77 4.90 1.75 -9.40
C ALA A 77 4.32 3.13 -9.74
N ALA A 78 4.74 3.70 -10.86
CA ALA A 78 4.19 4.95 -11.36
C ALA A 78 2.72 4.79 -11.77
N ARG A 79 1.94 5.87 -11.67
CA ARG A 79 0.58 5.90 -12.23
C ARG A 79 0.67 5.82 -13.76
N PRO A 80 -0.29 5.13 -14.42
CA PRO A 80 -0.42 5.20 -15.88
C PRO A 80 -0.37 6.66 -16.35
N SER A 81 0.39 6.92 -17.43
CA SER A 81 0.61 8.26 -18.00
C SER A 81 1.53 9.21 -17.20
N THR A 82 2.25 8.71 -16.20
CA THR A 82 3.33 9.47 -15.53
C THR A 82 4.68 9.11 -16.17
N ILE A 83 5.46 10.12 -16.58
CA ILE A 83 6.85 9.95 -17.01
C ILE A 83 7.72 10.37 -15.82
N GLN A 84 8.53 9.44 -15.30
CA GLN A 84 9.47 9.66 -14.20
C GLN A 84 10.87 9.92 -14.73
#